data_AF-A0A2G8SJ32-F1
#
_entry.id   AF-A0A2G8SJ32-F1
#
_cell.length_a   1.000
_cell.length_b   1.000
_cell.length_c   1.000
_cell.angle_alpha   90.00
_cell.angle_beta   90.00
_cell.angle_gamma   90.00
#
_symmetry.space_group_name_H-M   'P 1'
#
loop_
_entity.id
_entity.type
_entity.pdbx_description
1 polymer ?
#
loop_
_entity_poly.entity_id
_entity_poly.type
_entity_poly.pdbx_seq_one_letter_code
_entity_poly.pdbx_strand_id
1 'polypeptide(L)'
;MLTFTALCTVRFPPELFPNIRRIHWTSQEFRWETHLHVYIMLNNPLISLSFDFSDFTEETGGRFDPIPPPPPPPPPPPPPGAPPAPPPPPPPPPPAPDPNIRPPSFDDDIFLKYTLKAIQEQCPSFRDFEAVTPPDFDQWYGKAITQFLRTAPNLRTFSINLQAWEDGDLEHLAGIPTLRKTRVYLPSADCAWLARVTAPSGPFPALVDLTLDVLSLEHAAPFFLAWGAGAACRLQRLAVNATQRPAPVLVPAFFAMLAAHCSPSTLTAFSLSDKGEATEAAPHREACTITADALFPLTVFVGLRALALDLSARYALDGAGLAALLPSWPALEQLSIGAGHGWAAGRDAPLTFAGLAQVVGAATPRLESLHVAIDGFADDLEGVVPTNGNIRTVNLLDSYVEEDEACAGRLARNLVRIFPELERVDAKMKPSPPPPEPDPEAEAEAEAEAEAEVDGQAEVEGEDEDEDEAMDEQEDGGAADEAPQPQLQLQALPAAVDAAPAPMETDAAEEDGRYEGLATREFWRSVEQQIATFALFRDVDVVMDLS
;
A
#
# COMPACT_ATOMS: atom_id res chain seq x y z
N MET A 1 -9.45 -33.57 1.72
CA MET A 1 -9.80 -32.43 0.86
C MET A 1 -9.06 -32.61 -0.46
N LEU A 2 -9.77 -32.50 -1.59
CA LEU A 2 -9.18 -32.51 -2.93
C LEU A 2 -8.81 -31.06 -3.26
N THR A 3 -7.52 -30.78 -3.36
CA THR A 3 -6.95 -29.49 -3.76
C THR A 3 -7.27 -29.27 -5.25
N PHE A 4 -7.91 -28.17 -5.60
CA PHE A 4 -8.26 -27.86 -7.00
C PHE A 4 -7.16 -26.99 -7.61
N THR A 5 -6.29 -27.58 -8.41
CA THR A 5 -5.28 -26.84 -9.19
C THR A 5 -5.96 -26.13 -10.36
N ALA A 6 -6.22 -24.83 -10.22
CA ALA A 6 -6.69 -24.02 -11.34
C ALA A 6 -5.48 -23.59 -12.20
N LEU A 7 -5.36 -24.17 -13.39
CA LEU A 7 -4.38 -23.79 -14.41
C LEU A 7 -4.94 -22.62 -15.24
N CYS A 8 -4.59 -21.38 -14.90
CA CYS A 8 -4.95 -20.25 -15.77
C CYS A 8 -3.89 -20.10 -16.87
N THR A 9 -4.19 -20.61 -18.07
CA THR A 9 -3.36 -20.43 -19.27
C THR A 9 -3.93 -19.29 -20.12
N VAL A 10 -3.30 -18.12 -20.07
CA VAL A 10 -3.65 -17.00 -20.94
C VAL A 10 -2.77 -17.01 -22.18
N ARG A 11 -3.33 -17.45 -23.30
CA ARG A 11 -2.66 -17.44 -24.60
C ARG A 11 -3.10 -16.22 -25.40
N PHE A 12 -2.16 -15.35 -25.75
CA PHE A 12 -2.39 -14.23 -26.66
C PHE A 12 -1.93 -14.64 -28.07
N PRO A 13 -2.84 -14.93 -29.01
CA PRO A 13 -2.43 -15.24 -30.38
C PRO A 13 -1.72 -14.03 -31.01
N PRO A 14 -0.61 -14.24 -31.74
CA PRO A 14 0.09 -13.20 -32.49
C PRO A 14 -0.80 -12.34 -33.37
N GLU A 15 -1.82 -12.98 -33.95
CA GLU A 15 -2.74 -12.38 -34.89
C GLU A 15 -3.70 -11.42 -34.20
N LEU A 16 -4.05 -11.69 -32.93
CA LEU A 16 -4.99 -10.88 -32.16
C LEU A 16 -4.32 -9.70 -31.46
N PHE A 17 -3.06 -9.86 -31.06
CA PHE A 17 -2.37 -8.85 -30.26
C PHE A 17 -0.90 -8.63 -30.67
N PRO A 18 -0.64 -8.23 -31.94
CA PRO A 18 0.73 -8.12 -32.47
C PRO A 18 1.59 -7.04 -31.79
N ASN A 19 0.98 -6.19 -30.95
CA ASN A 19 1.62 -5.01 -30.37
C ASN A 19 1.61 -5.00 -28.83
N ILE A 20 1.39 -6.13 -28.15
CA ILE A 20 1.48 -6.16 -26.68
C ILE A 20 2.90 -5.82 -26.26
N ARG A 21 3.03 -4.67 -25.59
CA ARG A 21 4.30 -4.17 -25.07
C ARG A 21 4.41 -4.29 -23.56
N ARG A 22 3.28 -4.37 -22.85
CA ARG A 22 3.23 -4.41 -21.40
C ARG A 22 2.19 -5.40 -20.93
N ILE A 23 2.51 -6.14 -19.89
CA ILE A 23 1.57 -7.00 -19.17
C ILE A 23 1.67 -6.61 -17.69
N HIS A 24 0.55 -6.24 -17.09
CA HIS A 24 0.41 -6.02 -15.67
C HIS A 24 -0.59 -7.03 -15.14
N TRP A 25 -0.22 -7.69 -14.03
CA TRP A 25 -1.03 -8.71 -13.40
C TRP A 25 -1.17 -8.41 -11.92
N THR A 26 -2.40 -8.23 -11.47
CA THR A 26 -2.80 -8.13 -10.07
C THR A 26 -3.61 -9.40 -9.74
N SER A 27 -3.36 -10.02 -8.59
CA SER A 27 -4.14 -11.18 -8.15
C SER A 27 -4.74 -10.89 -6.78
N GLN A 28 -6.04 -10.55 -6.74
CA GLN A 28 -6.77 -10.40 -5.48
C GLN A 28 -7.08 -11.75 -4.81
N GLU A 29 -7.14 -12.84 -5.60
CA GLU A 29 -7.50 -14.18 -5.11
C GLU A 29 -6.38 -15.20 -5.30
N PHE A 30 -5.23 -15.02 -4.66
CA PHE A 30 -4.30 -16.15 -4.55
C PHE A 30 -4.74 -17.05 -3.40
N ARG A 31 -5.59 -18.03 -3.72
CA ARG A 31 -5.68 -19.23 -2.89
C ARG A 31 -4.42 -20.04 -3.14
N TRP A 32 -3.83 -20.63 -2.09
CA TRP A 32 -2.65 -21.53 -2.17
C TRP A 32 -2.78 -22.68 -3.21
N GLU A 33 -3.98 -22.88 -3.77
CA GLU A 33 -4.33 -23.88 -4.78
C GLU A 33 -4.41 -23.33 -6.22
N THR A 34 -4.33 -22.01 -6.42
CA THR A 34 -4.43 -21.36 -7.73
C THR A 34 -3.03 -21.12 -8.29
N HIS A 35 -2.64 -21.93 -9.27
CA HIS A 35 -1.32 -21.84 -9.89
C HIS A 35 -1.42 -20.98 -11.16
N LEU A 36 -0.65 -19.90 -11.20
CA LEU A 36 -0.63 -19.01 -12.36
C LEU A 36 0.29 -19.57 -13.45
N HIS A 37 -0.28 -19.95 -14.59
CA HIS A 37 0.49 -20.43 -15.74
C HIS A 37 0.36 -19.48 -16.91
N VAL A 38 1.12 -18.38 -16.89
CA VAL A 38 1.10 -17.45 -18.02
C VAL A 38 1.91 -18.05 -19.18
N TYR A 39 1.27 -18.85 -20.04
CA TYR A 39 1.80 -19.17 -21.38
C TYR A 39 1.64 -17.96 -22.28
N ILE A 40 2.49 -16.96 -22.06
CA ILE A 40 2.60 -15.86 -23.00
C ILE A 40 3.22 -16.46 -24.26
N MET A 41 2.42 -16.61 -25.33
CA MET A 41 2.99 -16.63 -26.67
C MET A 41 3.47 -15.20 -26.91
N LEU A 42 4.73 -14.99 -26.58
CA LEU A 42 5.33 -13.68 -26.51
C LEU A 42 5.46 -13.13 -27.92
N ASN A 43 4.58 -12.19 -28.26
CA ASN A 43 4.78 -11.38 -29.44
C ASN A 43 5.93 -10.43 -29.17
N ASN A 44 6.93 -10.44 -30.06
CA ASN A 44 7.86 -9.34 -30.15
C ASN A 44 7.08 -8.10 -30.63
N PRO A 45 7.11 -6.95 -29.93
CA PRO A 45 8.02 -6.59 -28.84
C PRO A 45 7.35 -6.43 -27.47
N LEU A 46 7.32 -7.47 -26.63
CA LEU A 46 7.10 -7.26 -25.19
C LEU A 46 8.27 -6.47 -24.61
N ILE A 47 7.95 -5.41 -23.86
CA ILE A 47 8.90 -4.45 -23.30
C ILE A 47 8.88 -4.51 -21.76
N SER A 48 7.71 -4.74 -21.16
CA SER A 48 7.48 -4.66 -19.72
C SER A 48 6.59 -5.78 -19.19
N LEU A 49 6.91 -6.28 -18.01
CA LEU A 49 6.12 -7.24 -17.26
C LEU A 49 6.07 -6.81 -15.79
N SER A 50 4.87 -6.79 -15.22
CA SER A 50 4.61 -6.36 -13.85
C SER A 50 3.69 -7.36 -13.15
N PHE A 51 4.09 -7.79 -11.95
CA PHE A 51 3.30 -8.65 -11.07
C PHE A 51 3.07 -7.98 -9.72
N ASP A 52 1.85 -8.02 -9.22
CA ASP A 52 1.51 -7.55 -7.86
C ASP A 52 0.82 -8.69 -7.07
N PHE A 53 1.51 -9.12 -6.01
CA PHE A 53 1.06 -10.14 -5.07
C PHE A 53 0.99 -9.56 -3.64
N SER A 54 0.68 -8.27 -3.47
CA SER A 54 0.70 -7.61 -2.16
C SER A 54 -0.52 -7.90 -1.27
N ASP A 55 -1.67 -8.29 -1.85
CA ASP A 55 -2.94 -8.50 -1.12
C ASP A 55 -2.97 -9.72 -0.18
N PHE A 56 -1.85 -10.45 -0.03
CA PHE A 56 -1.78 -11.71 0.70
C PHE A 56 -1.76 -11.56 2.23
N THR A 57 -1.43 -10.37 2.75
CA THR A 57 -1.08 -10.22 4.17
C THR A 57 -2.25 -9.87 5.09
N GLU A 58 -3.45 -9.52 4.58
CA GLU A 58 -4.53 -9.01 5.45
C GLU A 58 -5.57 -10.05 5.90
N GLU A 59 -5.95 -11.05 5.10
CA GLU A 59 -7.09 -11.90 5.48
C GLU A 59 -6.79 -13.07 6.44
N THR A 60 -5.53 -13.45 6.65
CA THR A 60 -5.17 -14.52 7.61
C THR A 60 -4.62 -14.00 8.94
N GLY A 61 -4.40 -12.69 9.05
CA GLY A 61 -4.15 -12.02 10.32
C GLY A 61 -5.45 -11.86 11.09
N GLY A 62 -5.92 -12.95 11.71
CA GLY A 62 -7.04 -12.91 12.64
C GLY A 62 -6.90 -11.70 13.57
N ARG A 63 -7.95 -10.88 13.59
CA ARG A 63 -8.15 -9.77 14.52
C ARG A 63 -8.15 -10.34 15.94
N PHE A 64 -6.97 -10.60 16.48
CA PHE A 64 -6.78 -10.86 17.90
C PHE A 64 -6.86 -9.48 18.55
N ASP A 65 -8.07 -9.10 18.95
CA ASP A 65 -8.21 -8.11 20.00
C ASP A 65 -7.30 -8.57 21.14
N PRO A 66 -6.34 -7.75 21.60
CA PRO A 66 -5.49 -8.13 22.71
C PRO A 66 -6.40 -8.44 23.89
N ILE A 67 -6.45 -9.71 24.30
CA ILE A 67 -7.16 -10.12 25.51
C ILE A 67 -6.63 -9.21 26.63
N PRO A 68 -7.48 -8.42 27.30
CA PRO A 68 -7.03 -7.56 28.38
C PRO A 68 -6.29 -8.43 29.40
N PRO A 69 -5.10 -8.01 29.87
CA PRO A 69 -4.34 -8.81 30.82
C PRO A 69 -5.23 -9.07 32.05
N PRO A 70 -5.27 -10.31 32.57
CA PRO A 70 -6.05 -10.61 33.76
C PRO A 70 -5.62 -9.69 34.90
N PRO A 71 -6.55 -9.25 35.76
CA PRO A 71 -6.22 -8.38 36.89
C PRO A 71 -5.10 -9.01 37.74
N PRO A 72 -4.13 -8.19 38.21
CA PRO A 72 -3.01 -8.71 38.98
C PRO A 72 -3.53 -9.44 40.22
N PRO A 73 -3.08 -10.67 40.50
CA PRO A 73 -3.50 -11.39 41.68
C PRO A 73 -3.10 -10.61 42.95
N PRO A 74 -3.92 -10.68 44.02
CA PRO A 74 -3.60 -10.03 45.28
C PRO A 74 -2.22 -10.48 45.80
N PRO A 75 -1.43 -9.58 46.40
CA PRO A 75 -0.08 -9.91 46.85
C PRO A 75 -0.14 -11.05 47.88
N PRO A 76 0.59 -12.16 47.65
CA PRO A 76 0.59 -13.27 48.59
C PRO A 76 1.22 -12.83 49.92
N PRO A 77 0.76 -13.37 51.06
CA PRO A 77 1.40 -13.13 52.34
C PRO A 77 2.87 -13.58 52.31
N PRO A 78 3.78 -12.89 53.03
CA PRO A 78 5.19 -13.18 53.01
C PRO A 78 5.45 -14.63 53.46
N PRO A 79 6.08 -15.48 52.64
CA PRO A 79 6.35 -16.87 53.01
C PRO A 79 7.48 -16.94 54.05
N PRO A 80 7.41 -17.88 55.02
CA PRO A 80 8.56 -18.26 55.82
C PRO A 80 9.68 -18.80 54.92
N GLY A 81 10.92 -18.41 55.19
CA GLY A 81 12.11 -18.64 54.36
C GLY A 81 12.15 -19.99 53.66
N ALA A 82 11.97 -19.96 52.34
CA ALA A 82 11.98 -21.14 51.49
C ALA A 82 13.43 -21.61 51.19
N PRO A 83 13.66 -22.93 51.10
CA PRO A 83 14.92 -23.50 50.62
C PRO A 83 15.23 -23.07 49.16
N PRO A 84 16.51 -23.16 48.74
CA PRO A 84 16.93 -22.73 47.40
C PRO A 84 16.10 -23.40 46.30
N ALA A 85 15.59 -22.57 45.38
CA ALA A 85 14.76 -23.02 44.27
C ALA A 85 15.50 -24.06 43.41
N PRO A 86 14.83 -25.14 42.98
CA PRO A 86 15.41 -26.10 42.05
C PRO A 86 15.75 -25.39 40.72
N PRO A 87 16.76 -25.90 39.98
CA PRO A 87 17.11 -25.36 38.68
C PRO A 87 15.89 -25.37 37.75
N PRO A 88 15.70 -24.32 36.93
CA PRO A 88 14.57 -24.25 36.02
C PRO A 88 14.59 -25.47 35.08
N PRO A 89 13.42 -26.07 34.78
CA PRO A 89 13.35 -27.17 33.83
C PRO A 89 13.87 -26.72 32.46
N PRO A 90 14.47 -27.65 31.67
CA PRO A 90 14.89 -27.33 30.31
C PRO A 90 13.69 -26.82 29.50
N PRO A 91 13.87 -25.82 28.62
CA PRO A 91 12.80 -25.33 27.78
C PRO A 91 12.20 -26.48 26.95
N PRO A 92 10.86 -26.49 26.75
CA PRO A 92 10.23 -27.52 25.92
C PRO A 92 10.83 -27.48 24.51
N PRO A 93 10.98 -28.65 23.84
CA PRO A 93 11.42 -28.68 22.46
C PRO A 93 10.46 -27.84 21.59
N PRO A 94 10.97 -27.11 20.58
CA PRO A 94 10.13 -26.34 19.68
C PRO A 94 9.05 -27.25 19.07
N PRO A 95 7.81 -26.75 18.89
CA PRO A 95 6.74 -27.52 18.28
C PRO A 95 7.19 -28.03 16.92
N ALA A 96 6.90 -29.30 16.61
CA ALA A 96 7.18 -29.85 15.30
C ALA A 96 6.46 -29.01 14.23
N PRO A 97 7.08 -28.72 13.07
CA PRO A 97 6.42 -28.03 11.97
C PRO A 97 5.08 -28.70 11.66
N ASP A 98 4.02 -27.90 11.47
CA ASP A 98 2.69 -28.43 11.14
C ASP A 98 2.79 -29.30 9.87
N PRO A 99 2.52 -30.62 9.96
CA PRO A 99 2.63 -31.52 8.82
C PRO A 99 1.65 -31.19 7.67
N ASN A 100 0.69 -30.28 7.89
CA ASN A 100 -0.24 -29.81 6.88
C ASN A 100 0.29 -28.64 6.05
N ILE A 101 1.36 -27.96 6.48
CA ILE A 101 2.05 -26.97 5.63
C ILE A 101 2.91 -27.79 4.66
N ARG A 102 2.31 -28.19 3.53
CA ARG A 102 3.10 -28.73 2.41
C ARG A 102 4.01 -27.62 1.92
N PRO A 103 5.34 -27.85 1.79
CA PRO A 103 6.15 -26.96 0.99
C PRO A 103 5.51 -26.86 -0.40
N PRO A 104 5.45 -25.66 -1.02
CA PRO A 104 5.03 -25.53 -2.41
C PRO A 104 5.77 -26.57 -3.25
N SER A 105 5.03 -27.17 -4.18
CA SER A 105 5.55 -28.31 -4.91
C SER A 105 6.78 -27.86 -5.71
N PHE A 106 7.79 -28.74 -5.80
CA PHE A 106 9.04 -28.50 -6.54
C PHE A 106 8.82 -28.07 -8.01
N ASP A 107 7.61 -28.21 -8.53
CA ASP A 107 7.20 -27.82 -9.87
C ASP A 107 7.10 -26.29 -10.03
N ASP A 108 6.88 -25.52 -8.96
CA ASP A 108 6.62 -24.08 -9.07
C ASP A 108 7.87 -23.26 -9.51
N ASP A 109 9.05 -23.56 -8.95
CA ASP A 109 10.35 -22.95 -9.35
C ASP A 109 10.68 -23.16 -10.82
N ILE A 110 10.25 -24.31 -11.34
CA ILE A 110 10.50 -24.71 -12.72
C ILE A 110 9.74 -23.77 -13.67
N PHE A 111 8.53 -23.33 -13.33
CA PHE A 111 7.70 -22.51 -14.20
C PHE A 111 8.17 -21.07 -14.31
N LEU A 112 8.43 -20.38 -13.18
CA LEU A 112 8.93 -19.00 -13.25
C LEU A 112 10.25 -18.95 -14.01
N LYS A 113 11.14 -19.91 -13.75
CA LYS A 113 12.41 -20.06 -14.47
C LYS A 113 12.21 -20.20 -15.98
N TYR A 114 11.29 -21.07 -16.42
CA TYR A 114 11.02 -21.22 -17.86
C TYR A 114 10.36 -19.99 -18.47
N THR A 115 9.47 -19.32 -17.73
CA THR A 115 8.81 -18.09 -18.18
C THR A 115 9.82 -16.97 -18.40
N LEU A 116 10.67 -16.72 -17.39
CA LEU A 116 11.74 -15.73 -17.47
C LEU A 116 12.74 -16.05 -18.59
N LYS A 117 13.10 -17.32 -18.75
CA LYS A 117 13.95 -17.77 -19.86
C LYS A 117 13.28 -17.54 -21.23
N ALA A 118 12.00 -17.87 -21.37
CA ALA A 118 11.26 -17.65 -22.61
C ALA A 118 11.16 -16.16 -22.96
N ILE A 119 10.95 -15.29 -21.97
CA ILE A 119 10.99 -13.83 -22.14
C ILE A 119 12.33 -13.39 -22.73
N GLN A 120 13.44 -13.90 -22.21
CA GLN A 120 14.76 -13.54 -22.74
C GLN A 120 15.00 -14.02 -24.17
N GLU A 121 14.58 -15.25 -24.48
CA GLU A 121 14.78 -15.85 -25.80
C GLU A 121 13.86 -15.22 -26.86
N GLN A 122 12.64 -14.85 -26.49
CA GLN A 122 11.60 -14.42 -27.42
C GLN A 122 11.43 -12.89 -27.47
N CYS A 123 11.84 -12.18 -26.42
CA CYS A 123 11.69 -10.72 -26.30
C CYS A 123 13.04 -10.02 -26.08
N PRO A 124 13.89 -9.89 -27.11
CA PRO A 124 15.18 -9.20 -26.99
C PRO A 124 15.05 -7.70 -26.65
N SER A 125 13.85 -7.13 -26.80
CA SER A 125 13.51 -5.75 -26.46
C SER A 125 13.03 -5.57 -25.00
N PHE A 126 12.92 -6.67 -24.26
CA PHE A 126 12.45 -6.65 -22.88
C PHE A 126 13.42 -5.87 -22.00
N ARG A 127 12.88 -4.94 -21.20
CA ARG A 127 13.70 -4.03 -20.39
C ARG A 127 13.10 -3.68 -19.03
N ASP A 128 11.82 -3.95 -18.79
CA ASP A 128 11.14 -3.53 -17.57
C ASP A 128 10.55 -4.74 -16.84
N PHE A 129 11.11 -5.11 -15.69
CA PHE A 129 10.61 -6.15 -14.80
C PHE A 129 10.23 -5.54 -13.44
N GLU A 130 8.97 -5.69 -13.04
CA GLU A 130 8.49 -5.30 -11.72
C GLU A 130 7.73 -6.46 -11.08
N ALA A 131 7.99 -6.74 -9.81
CA ALA A 131 7.27 -7.75 -9.05
C ALA A 131 7.17 -7.31 -7.59
N VAL A 132 6.00 -7.43 -6.98
CA VAL A 132 5.83 -7.35 -5.53
C VAL A 132 5.46 -8.73 -5.04
N THR A 133 6.28 -9.32 -4.18
CA THR A 133 6.20 -10.73 -3.79
C THR A 133 6.05 -10.87 -2.27
N PRO A 134 5.38 -11.92 -1.78
CA PRO A 134 5.35 -12.24 -0.36
C PRO A 134 6.76 -12.50 0.21
N PRO A 135 6.99 -12.35 1.54
CA PRO A 135 8.32 -12.54 2.13
C PRO A 135 8.94 -13.94 1.96
N ASP A 136 8.11 -14.98 1.83
CA ASP A 136 8.52 -16.37 1.65
C ASP A 136 8.83 -16.72 0.17
N PHE A 137 8.47 -15.85 -0.76
CA PHE A 137 8.68 -16.03 -2.20
C PHE A 137 10.16 -16.27 -2.55
N ASP A 138 11.06 -15.60 -1.84
CA ASP A 138 12.51 -15.69 -2.03
C ASP A 138 13.07 -17.10 -1.91
N GLN A 139 12.52 -17.89 -0.99
CA GLN A 139 13.05 -19.21 -0.66
C GLN A 139 12.96 -20.16 -1.85
N TRP A 140 11.99 -19.91 -2.72
CA TRP A 140 11.66 -20.73 -3.88
C TRP A 140 12.26 -20.08 -5.13
N TYR A 141 11.84 -18.84 -5.42
CA TYR A 141 12.07 -18.24 -6.73
C TYR A 141 13.34 -17.41 -6.85
N GLY A 142 14.03 -17.12 -5.75
CA GLY A 142 15.17 -16.20 -5.72
C GLY A 142 16.23 -16.56 -6.76
N LYS A 143 16.56 -17.85 -6.91
CA LYS A 143 17.55 -18.32 -7.90
C LYS A 143 17.14 -18.11 -9.35
N ALA A 144 15.86 -18.29 -9.67
CA ALA A 144 15.36 -18.10 -11.03
C ALA A 144 15.43 -16.61 -11.41
N ILE A 145 15.07 -15.73 -10.47
CA ILE A 145 15.10 -14.27 -10.63
C ILE A 145 16.53 -13.76 -10.77
N THR A 146 17.45 -14.18 -9.92
CA THR A 146 18.85 -13.75 -9.99
C THR A 146 19.54 -14.29 -11.25
N GLN A 147 19.21 -15.52 -11.67
CA GLN A 147 19.65 -16.04 -12.96
C GLN A 147 19.14 -15.18 -14.12
N PHE A 148 17.86 -14.81 -14.12
CA PHE A 148 17.27 -13.93 -15.12
C PHE A 148 17.94 -12.55 -15.16
N LEU A 149 18.17 -11.95 -13.99
CA LEU A 149 18.89 -10.68 -13.88
C LEU A 149 20.26 -10.75 -14.57
N ARG A 150 21.03 -11.81 -14.33
CA ARG A 150 22.37 -12.02 -14.92
C ARG A 150 22.37 -12.19 -16.44
N THR A 151 21.26 -12.62 -17.02
CA THR A 151 21.12 -12.85 -18.47
C THR A 151 20.37 -11.72 -19.19
N ALA A 152 19.93 -10.66 -18.48
CA ALA A 152 19.21 -9.52 -19.02
C ALA A 152 20.01 -8.20 -18.89
N PRO A 153 21.06 -7.98 -19.71
CA PRO A 153 21.98 -6.83 -19.56
C PRO A 153 21.38 -5.46 -19.94
N ASN A 154 20.21 -5.43 -20.58
CA ASN A 154 19.56 -4.21 -21.08
C ASN A 154 18.37 -3.77 -20.22
N LEU A 155 18.28 -4.25 -18.98
CA LEU A 155 17.22 -3.88 -18.06
C LEU A 155 17.27 -2.39 -17.74
N ARG A 156 16.15 -1.72 -18.03
CA ARG A 156 15.86 -0.35 -17.62
C ARG A 156 15.16 -0.30 -16.27
N THR A 157 14.32 -1.28 -15.98
CA THR A 157 13.61 -1.37 -14.71
C THR A 157 13.74 -2.79 -14.18
N PHE A 158 14.15 -2.91 -12.93
CA PHE A 158 14.20 -4.18 -12.22
C PHE A 158 13.79 -3.93 -10.77
N SER A 159 12.51 -4.01 -10.46
CA SER A 159 11.98 -3.69 -9.14
C SER A 159 11.31 -4.91 -8.53
N ILE A 160 11.98 -5.54 -7.58
CA ILE A 160 11.44 -6.66 -6.81
C ILE A 160 11.86 -6.56 -5.35
N ASN A 161 10.96 -6.90 -4.43
CA ASN A 161 11.23 -6.93 -2.99
C ASN A 161 11.85 -8.27 -2.54
N LEU A 162 12.85 -8.73 -3.29
CA LEU A 162 13.67 -9.89 -2.93
C LEU A 162 14.53 -9.52 -1.72
N GLN A 163 14.54 -10.34 -0.68
CA GLN A 163 15.39 -10.24 0.50
C GLN A 163 16.65 -11.13 0.39
N ALA A 164 16.57 -12.25 -0.30
CA ALA A 164 17.65 -13.22 -0.48
C ALA A 164 18.69 -12.81 -1.56
N TRP A 165 19.16 -11.56 -1.52
CA TRP A 165 20.20 -11.09 -2.41
C TRP A 165 21.57 -11.68 -2.06
N GLU A 166 22.26 -12.23 -3.07
CA GLU A 166 23.69 -12.47 -2.96
C GLU A 166 24.47 -11.21 -3.36
N ASP A 167 25.63 -11.03 -2.74
CA ASP A 167 26.59 -9.95 -3.01
C ASP A 167 26.93 -9.80 -4.51
N GLY A 168 27.04 -10.93 -5.23
CA GLY A 168 27.30 -10.94 -6.67
C GLY A 168 26.11 -10.51 -7.53
N ASP A 169 24.88 -10.72 -7.04
CA ASP A 169 23.66 -10.27 -7.73
C ASP A 169 23.48 -8.76 -7.61
N LEU A 170 23.74 -8.20 -6.42
CA LEU A 170 23.73 -6.76 -6.19
C LEU A 170 24.84 -6.06 -6.98
N GLU A 171 26.05 -6.62 -7.02
CA GLU A 171 27.14 -6.13 -7.85
C GLU A 171 26.77 -6.12 -9.34
N HIS A 172 26.13 -7.19 -9.83
CA HIS A 172 25.65 -7.26 -11.21
C HIS A 172 24.58 -6.20 -11.49
N LEU A 173 23.56 -6.10 -10.64
CA LEU A 173 22.46 -5.13 -10.74
C LEU A 173 23.00 -3.69 -10.82
N ALA A 174 23.94 -3.35 -9.95
CA ALA A 174 24.58 -2.03 -9.92
C ALA A 174 25.47 -1.75 -11.14
N GLY A 175 25.96 -2.80 -11.81
CA GLY A 175 26.73 -2.69 -13.05
C GLY A 175 25.89 -2.45 -14.30
N ILE A 176 24.56 -2.60 -14.25
CA ILE A 176 23.70 -2.46 -15.43
C ILE A 176 23.63 -0.98 -15.85
N PRO A 177 24.19 -0.61 -17.02
CA PRO A 177 24.33 0.80 -17.40
C PRO A 177 23.01 1.46 -17.83
N THR A 178 21.99 0.65 -18.13
CA THR A 178 20.68 1.12 -18.58
C THR A 178 19.65 1.18 -17.46
N LEU A 179 19.98 0.69 -16.26
CA LEU A 179 19.06 0.57 -15.13
C LEU A 179 18.71 1.96 -14.58
N ARG A 180 17.41 2.28 -14.63
CA ARG A 180 16.82 3.56 -14.23
C ARG A 180 15.95 3.45 -12.99
N LYS A 181 15.28 2.32 -12.78
CA LYS A 181 14.45 2.05 -11.60
C LYS A 181 14.82 0.70 -10.99
N THR A 182 15.02 0.68 -9.68
CA THR A 182 15.32 -0.57 -8.96
C THR A 182 14.81 -0.55 -7.51
N ARG A 183 14.67 -1.75 -6.94
CA ARG A 183 14.38 -1.98 -5.53
C ARG A 183 15.43 -2.92 -4.97
N VAL A 184 16.03 -2.56 -3.83
CA VAL A 184 17.14 -3.31 -3.21
C VAL A 184 16.83 -3.50 -1.72
N TYR A 185 16.97 -4.73 -1.24
CA TYR A 185 16.95 -5.04 0.18
C TYR A 185 18.36 -5.11 0.75
N LEU A 186 18.60 -4.44 1.87
CA LEU A 186 19.88 -4.38 2.58
C LEU A 186 19.76 -5.08 3.95
N PRO A 187 20.13 -6.37 4.04
CA PRO A 187 20.05 -7.12 5.29
C PRO A 187 21.06 -6.63 6.33
N SER A 188 22.13 -5.96 5.91
CA SER A 188 23.21 -5.50 6.78
C SER A 188 23.75 -4.14 6.33
N ALA A 189 24.54 -3.51 7.20
CA ALA A 189 25.31 -2.31 6.90
C ALA A 189 26.51 -2.54 5.96
N ASP A 190 26.88 -3.79 5.68
CA ASP A 190 28.00 -4.10 4.79
C ASP A 190 27.60 -3.89 3.33
N CYS A 191 28.16 -2.85 2.71
CA CYS A 191 27.98 -2.50 1.31
C CYS A 191 29.28 -2.63 0.52
N ALA A 192 30.22 -3.49 0.94
CA ALA A 192 31.50 -3.69 0.26
C ALA A 192 31.34 -4.13 -1.21
N TRP A 193 30.21 -4.74 -1.56
CA TRP A 193 29.88 -5.13 -2.93
C TRP A 193 29.78 -3.95 -3.90
N LEU A 194 29.39 -2.76 -3.45
CA LEU A 194 29.36 -1.56 -4.30
C LEU A 194 30.75 -1.18 -4.80
N ALA A 195 31.78 -1.34 -3.96
CA ALA A 195 33.15 -1.03 -4.32
C ALA A 195 33.75 -2.03 -5.34
N ARG A 196 33.12 -3.21 -5.51
CA ARG A 196 33.55 -4.21 -6.49
C ARG A 196 33.00 -3.95 -7.89
N VAL A 197 32.02 -3.05 -8.04
CA VAL A 197 31.43 -2.71 -9.34
C VAL A 197 32.48 -2.04 -10.23
N THR A 198 32.96 -2.77 -11.24
CA THR A 198 34.04 -2.35 -12.14
C THR A 198 33.58 -1.46 -13.30
N ALA A 199 32.32 -1.00 -13.29
CA ALA A 199 31.77 -0.17 -14.36
C ALA A 199 32.53 1.18 -14.48
N PRO A 200 32.86 1.64 -15.71
CA PRO A 200 33.65 2.88 -15.91
C PRO A 200 33.03 4.13 -15.27
N SER A 201 31.70 4.14 -15.15
CA SER A 201 30.89 5.23 -14.59
C SER A 201 30.59 5.07 -13.10
N GLY A 202 31.12 4.03 -12.45
CA GLY A 202 30.75 3.64 -11.10
C GLY A 202 29.39 2.90 -11.04
N PRO A 203 28.94 2.55 -9.82
CA PRO A 203 27.67 1.85 -9.62
C PRO A 203 26.48 2.73 -9.99
N PHE A 204 25.46 2.10 -10.57
CA PHE A 204 24.15 2.71 -10.87
C PHE A 204 24.22 4.00 -11.71
N PRO A 205 24.88 4.00 -12.88
CA PRO A 205 25.17 5.23 -13.61
C PRO A 205 23.96 5.95 -14.20
N ALA A 206 22.86 5.22 -14.43
CA ALA A 206 21.62 5.75 -14.99
C ALA A 206 20.43 5.75 -14.00
N LEU A 207 20.67 5.37 -12.73
CA LEU A 207 19.60 5.17 -11.77
C LEU A 207 18.97 6.50 -11.35
N VAL A 208 17.65 6.59 -11.48
CA VAL A 208 16.86 7.77 -11.13
C VAL A 208 15.75 7.46 -10.12
N ASP A 209 15.35 6.21 -9.98
CA ASP A 209 14.30 5.76 -9.06
C ASP A 209 14.83 4.59 -8.24
N LEU A 210 14.94 4.76 -6.93
CA LEU A 210 15.46 3.76 -6.02
C LEU A 210 14.51 3.57 -4.85
N THR A 211 14.13 2.32 -4.61
CA THR A 211 13.52 1.88 -3.36
C THR A 211 14.53 1.05 -2.58
N LEU A 212 14.82 1.44 -1.34
CA LEU A 212 15.66 0.71 -0.41
C LEU A 212 14.80 0.12 0.69
N ASP A 213 14.76 -1.20 0.80
CA ASP A 213 14.23 -1.88 1.97
C ASP A 213 15.40 -2.20 2.90
N VAL A 214 15.35 -1.71 4.13
CA VAL A 214 16.44 -1.86 5.10
C VAL A 214 15.90 -2.46 6.38
N LEU A 215 16.69 -3.29 7.05
CA LEU A 215 16.29 -3.77 8.38
C LEU A 215 16.20 -2.59 9.38
N SER A 216 17.19 -1.70 9.34
CA SER A 216 17.28 -0.49 10.16
C SER A 216 17.81 0.67 9.30
N LEU A 217 17.44 1.90 9.65
CA LEU A 217 17.93 3.10 8.96
C LEU A 217 19.47 3.23 9.00
N GLU A 218 20.13 2.61 9.99
CA GLU A 218 21.59 2.56 10.06
C GLU A 218 22.23 1.83 8.87
N HIS A 219 21.51 0.90 8.23
CA HIS A 219 22.02 0.18 7.06
C HIS A 219 21.99 1.02 5.78
N ALA A 220 21.12 2.04 5.73
CA ALA A 220 20.99 2.90 4.56
C ALA A 220 22.20 3.85 4.41
N ALA A 221 22.76 4.36 5.50
CA ALA A 221 23.85 5.34 5.43
C ALA A 221 25.15 4.81 4.79
N PRO A 222 25.66 3.61 5.17
CA PRO A 222 26.81 2.99 4.52
C PRO A 222 26.63 2.78 3.02
N PHE A 223 25.41 2.47 2.57
CA PHE A 223 25.10 2.29 1.14
C PHE A 223 25.38 3.57 0.34
N PHE A 224 24.86 4.71 0.80
CA PHE A 224 25.09 5.99 0.12
C PHE A 224 26.52 6.50 0.26
N LEU A 225 27.19 6.23 1.39
CA LEU A 225 28.62 6.53 1.55
C LEU A 225 29.47 5.75 0.55
N ALA A 226 29.19 4.46 0.37
CA ALA A 226 29.87 3.61 -0.59
C ALA A 226 29.58 4.03 -2.05
N TRP A 227 28.34 4.43 -2.35
CA TRP A 227 27.96 4.92 -3.68
C TRP A 227 28.57 6.30 -4.00
N GLY A 228 28.53 7.22 -3.04
CA GLY A 228 28.92 8.63 -3.22
C GLY A 228 30.42 8.89 -3.35
N ALA A 229 31.28 7.88 -3.19
CA ALA A 229 32.73 8.04 -3.24
C ALA A 229 33.28 8.46 -4.63
N GLY A 230 32.50 8.35 -5.71
CA GLY A 230 32.94 8.62 -7.08
C GLY A 230 32.08 9.57 -7.92
N ALA A 231 30.80 9.75 -7.59
CA ALA A 231 29.88 10.61 -8.33
C ALA A 231 28.68 11.01 -7.47
N ALA A 232 28.15 12.23 -7.69
CA ALA A 232 26.90 12.66 -7.06
C ALA A 232 25.73 11.79 -7.56
N CYS A 233 24.95 11.27 -6.62
CA CYS A 233 23.79 10.45 -6.90
C CYS A 233 22.71 11.30 -7.59
N ARG A 234 22.24 10.90 -8.79
CA ARG A 234 21.27 11.66 -9.61
C ARG A 234 19.84 11.15 -9.46
N LEU A 235 19.49 10.68 -8.26
CA LEU A 235 18.15 10.20 -7.99
C LEU A 235 17.12 11.30 -8.17
N GLN A 236 16.02 10.93 -8.79
CA GLN A 236 14.79 11.71 -8.90
C GLN A 236 13.75 11.26 -7.88
N ARG A 237 13.74 9.97 -7.56
CA ARG A 237 12.86 9.35 -6.59
C ARG A 237 13.66 8.45 -5.67
N LEU A 238 13.47 8.63 -4.37
CA LEU A 238 14.06 7.79 -3.35
C LEU A 238 12.98 7.39 -2.35
N ALA A 239 12.76 6.10 -2.18
CA ALA A 239 11.96 5.54 -1.11
C ALA A 239 12.86 4.69 -0.21
N VAL A 240 12.75 4.85 1.10
CA VAL A 240 13.44 4.03 2.10
C VAL A 240 12.40 3.46 3.06
N ASN A 241 12.31 2.14 3.11
CA ASN A 241 11.38 1.43 3.98
C ASN A 241 12.20 0.66 5.02
N ALA A 242 12.15 1.09 6.28
CA ALA A 242 12.81 0.42 7.38
C ALA A 242 11.88 -0.62 8.03
N THR A 243 12.35 -1.84 8.27
CA THR A 243 11.55 -2.80 9.06
C THR A 243 11.46 -2.34 10.52
N GLN A 244 12.57 -1.87 11.08
CA GLN A 244 12.65 -1.41 12.46
C GLN A 244 12.41 0.09 12.59
N ARG A 245 11.80 0.48 13.73
CA ARG A 245 11.70 1.89 14.13
C ARG A 245 13.10 2.52 14.27
N PRO A 246 13.39 3.64 13.58
CA PRO A 246 14.67 4.31 13.72
C PRO A 246 14.80 4.99 15.08
N ALA A 247 16.01 5.00 15.64
CA ALA A 247 16.34 5.88 16.75
C ALA A 247 16.25 7.35 16.31
N PRO A 248 15.76 8.26 17.16
CA PRO A 248 15.52 9.66 16.77
C PRO A 248 16.77 10.40 16.30
N VAL A 249 17.96 10.03 16.78
CA VAL A 249 19.24 10.61 16.33
C VAL A 249 19.62 10.22 14.90
N LEU A 250 19.12 9.07 14.42
CA LEU A 250 19.49 8.54 13.11
C LEU A 250 18.74 9.24 11.98
N VAL A 251 17.53 9.71 12.22
CA VAL A 251 16.71 10.40 11.20
C VAL A 251 17.40 11.67 10.68
N PRO A 252 17.79 12.66 11.51
CA PRO A 252 18.50 13.84 11.03
C PRO A 252 19.89 13.50 10.46
N ALA A 253 20.59 12.53 11.04
CA ALA A 253 21.89 12.07 10.52
C ALA A 253 21.74 11.47 9.11
N PHE A 254 20.69 10.69 8.88
CA PHE A 254 20.36 10.13 7.58
C PHE A 254 20.00 11.22 6.57
N PHE A 255 19.17 12.20 6.94
CA PHE A 255 18.85 13.31 6.02
C PHE A 255 20.07 14.19 5.71
N ALA A 256 20.95 14.43 6.68
CA ALA A 256 22.22 15.13 6.43
C ALA A 256 23.13 14.35 5.48
N MET A 257 23.16 13.03 5.61
CA MET A 257 23.86 12.15 4.67
C MET A 257 23.24 12.25 3.26
N LEU A 258 21.91 12.19 3.13
CA LEU A 258 21.24 12.35 1.84
C LEU A 258 21.58 13.70 1.19
N ALA A 259 21.53 14.78 1.96
CA ALA A 259 21.89 16.12 1.50
C ALA A 259 23.34 16.22 1.01
N ALA A 260 24.25 15.43 1.59
CA ALA A 260 25.66 15.40 1.19
C ALA A 260 25.93 14.56 -0.07
N HIS A 261 25.15 13.50 -0.32
CA HIS A 261 25.44 12.52 -1.39
C HIS A 261 24.47 12.56 -2.58
N CYS A 262 23.24 13.03 -2.38
CA CYS A 262 22.25 13.19 -3.44
C CYS A 262 22.34 14.57 -4.07
N SER A 263 22.10 14.66 -5.38
CA SER A 263 22.09 15.93 -6.07
C SER A 263 20.88 16.78 -5.62
N PRO A 264 21.10 18.00 -5.10
CA PRO A 264 20.03 18.86 -4.60
C PRO A 264 18.97 19.23 -5.65
N SER A 265 19.35 19.22 -6.93
CA SER A 265 18.48 19.64 -8.03
C SER A 265 17.73 18.51 -8.71
N THR A 266 18.11 17.25 -8.48
CA THR A 266 17.48 16.11 -9.17
C THR A 266 16.40 15.44 -8.34
N LEU A 267 16.53 15.43 -7.01
CA LEU A 267 15.59 14.71 -6.14
C LEU A 267 14.24 15.43 -6.11
N THR A 268 13.22 14.79 -6.69
CA THR A 268 11.86 15.31 -6.83
C THR A 268 10.85 14.60 -5.94
N ALA A 269 11.11 13.35 -5.55
CA ALA A 269 10.26 12.63 -4.61
C ALA A 269 11.12 11.93 -3.56
N PHE A 270 10.76 12.10 -2.30
CA PHE A 270 11.42 11.43 -1.19
C PHE A 270 10.37 10.80 -0.28
N SER A 271 10.57 9.52 0.05
CA SER A 271 9.76 8.77 1.00
C SER A 271 10.65 8.08 2.01
N LEU A 272 10.32 8.21 3.30
CA LEU A 272 10.91 7.42 4.38
C LEU A 272 9.78 6.86 5.25
N SER A 273 9.72 5.54 5.38
CA SER A 273 8.75 4.85 6.24
C SER A 273 9.41 3.80 7.12
N ASP A 274 8.73 3.40 8.19
CA ASP A 274 9.08 2.18 8.91
C ASP A 274 7.85 1.28 9.14
N LYS A 275 8.04 0.01 9.54
CA LYS A 275 6.92 -0.90 9.85
C LYS A 275 6.49 -0.89 11.31
N GLY A 276 7.19 -0.15 12.17
CA GLY A 276 6.91 -0.06 13.60
C GLY A 276 7.13 -1.35 14.39
N GLU A 277 7.80 -2.36 13.80
CA GLU A 277 8.07 -3.63 14.48
C GLU A 277 8.89 -3.37 15.75
N ALA A 278 8.26 -3.64 16.90
CA ALA A 278 8.89 -3.48 18.21
C ALA A 278 9.87 -4.63 18.42
N THR A 279 11.16 -4.37 18.18
CA THR A 279 12.21 -5.25 18.67
C THR A 279 12.55 -4.87 20.11
N GLU A 280 13.12 -5.79 20.91
CA GLU A 280 13.59 -5.46 22.26
C GLU A 280 14.61 -4.30 22.27
N ALA A 281 15.30 -4.09 21.15
CA ALA A 281 16.24 -3.00 20.95
C ALA A 281 15.60 -1.71 20.40
N ALA A 282 14.37 -1.76 19.91
CA ALA A 282 13.71 -0.60 19.33
C ALA A 282 13.30 0.40 20.43
N PRO A 283 13.56 1.70 20.24
CA PRO A 283 13.14 2.69 21.22
C PRO A 283 11.62 2.73 21.34
N HIS A 284 11.10 3.00 22.53
CA HIS A 284 9.68 3.28 22.71
C HIS A 284 9.25 4.47 21.82
N ARG A 285 8.01 4.43 21.32
CA ARG A 285 7.47 5.48 20.44
C ARG A 285 7.59 6.87 21.07
N GLU A 286 7.40 6.96 22.37
CA GLU A 286 7.50 8.21 23.14
C GLU A 286 8.92 8.80 23.18
N ALA A 287 9.94 7.97 23.03
CA ALA A 287 11.33 8.42 22.99
C ALA A 287 11.72 8.98 21.62
N CYS A 288 11.00 8.64 20.56
CA CYS A 288 11.28 9.09 19.19
C CYS A 288 10.37 10.25 18.81
N THR A 289 10.89 11.48 18.84
CA THR A 289 10.18 12.69 18.42
C THR A 289 10.85 13.29 17.19
N ILE A 290 10.10 13.47 16.11
CA ILE A 290 10.53 14.13 14.89
C ILE A 290 10.11 15.60 14.96
N THR A 291 11.10 16.50 15.02
CA THR A 291 10.91 17.95 15.04
C THR A 291 11.16 18.55 13.67
N ALA A 292 10.81 19.83 13.48
CA ALA A 292 11.14 20.55 12.25
C ALA A 292 12.66 20.60 12.02
N ASP A 293 13.44 20.68 13.11
CA ASP A 293 14.90 20.68 13.06
C ASP A 293 15.47 19.42 12.41
N ALA A 294 14.83 18.28 12.67
CA ALA A 294 15.24 17.02 12.08
C ALA A 294 15.13 17.05 10.55
N LEU A 295 14.18 17.82 9.99
CA LEU A 295 13.90 17.89 8.56
C LEU A 295 14.74 18.94 7.81
N PHE A 296 15.40 19.87 8.51
CA PHE A 296 16.19 20.94 7.87
C PHE A 296 17.20 20.46 6.83
N PRO A 297 17.91 19.33 6.98
CA PRO A 297 18.82 18.88 5.95
C PRO A 297 18.15 18.63 4.58
N LEU A 298 16.86 18.33 4.55
CA LEU A 298 16.10 18.14 3.30
C LEU A 298 15.79 19.46 2.57
N THR A 299 16.00 20.62 3.20
CA THR A 299 15.77 21.94 2.57
C THR A 299 16.70 22.24 1.40
N VAL A 300 17.79 21.47 1.24
CA VAL A 300 18.67 21.59 0.07
C VAL A 300 17.97 21.18 -1.23
N PHE A 301 16.96 20.30 -1.15
CA PHE A 301 16.26 19.74 -2.30
C PHE A 301 15.18 20.68 -2.83
N VAL A 302 15.57 21.80 -3.43
CA VAL A 302 14.64 22.83 -3.93
C VAL A 302 13.69 22.33 -5.03
N GLY A 303 14.03 21.21 -5.67
CA GLY A 303 13.20 20.54 -6.68
C GLY A 303 12.21 19.52 -6.13
N LEU A 304 12.10 19.38 -4.80
CA LEU A 304 11.22 18.40 -4.17
C LEU A 304 9.74 18.73 -4.46
N ARG A 305 9.03 17.75 -5.02
CA ARG A 305 7.61 17.80 -5.42
C ARG A 305 6.75 16.90 -4.53
N ALA A 306 7.30 15.78 -4.06
CA ALA A 306 6.62 14.90 -3.13
C ALA A 306 7.52 14.57 -1.93
N LEU A 307 7.00 14.77 -0.72
CA LEU A 307 7.64 14.39 0.53
C LEU A 307 6.70 13.52 1.34
N ALA A 308 7.12 12.28 1.61
CA ALA A 308 6.40 11.34 2.47
C ALA A 308 7.31 10.90 3.64
N LEU A 309 6.85 11.10 4.87
CA LEU A 309 7.53 10.65 6.08
C LEU A 309 6.54 9.87 6.92
N ASP A 310 6.71 8.57 7.04
CA ASP A 310 5.78 7.70 7.79
C ASP A 310 6.53 6.78 8.74
N LEU A 311 7.12 7.42 9.75
CA LEU A 311 7.81 6.77 10.84
C LEU A 311 6.88 6.52 12.02
N SER A 312 7.08 5.41 12.74
CA SER A 312 6.40 5.05 13.99
C SER A 312 6.89 5.88 15.20
N ALA A 313 6.93 7.20 15.02
CA ALA A 313 7.42 8.19 15.98
C ALA A 313 6.29 9.14 16.43
N ARG A 314 6.60 10.07 17.33
CA ARG A 314 5.80 11.28 17.58
C ARG A 314 6.28 12.41 16.67
N TYR A 315 5.38 13.24 16.19
CA TYR A 315 5.72 14.40 15.36
C TYR A 315 5.45 15.68 16.14
N ALA A 316 6.51 16.43 16.42
CA ALA A 316 6.45 17.75 17.05
C ALA A 316 6.64 18.82 15.97
N LEU A 317 5.71 18.86 15.03
CA LEU A 317 5.70 19.78 13.88
C LEU A 317 4.56 20.79 14.04
N ASP A 318 4.83 21.90 14.69
CA ASP A 318 3.88 23.01 14.81
C ASP A 318 3.82 23.85 13.52
N GLY A 319 2.90 24.81 13.51
CA GLY A 319 2.74 25.74 12.38
C GLY A 319 4.01 26.54 12.08
N ALA A 320 4.76 26.94 13.11
CA ALA A 320 5.99 27.73 12.95
C ALA A 320 7.12 26.92 12.30
N GLY A 321 7.31 25.67 12.73
CA GLY A 321 8.30 24.74 12.20
C GLY A 321 8.03 24.40 10.74
N LEU A 322 6.77 24.09 10.39
CA LEU A 322 6.40 23.84 9.00
C LEU A 322 6.52 25.10 8.13
N ALA A 323 6.12 26.28 8.63
CA ALA A 323 6.28 27.55 7.92
C ALA A 323 7.76 27.92 7.67
N ALA A 324 8.67 27.45 8.51
CA ALA A 324 10.11 27.60 8.29
C ALA A 324 10.67 26.66 7.22
N LEU A 325 10.13 25.44 7.10
CA LEU A 325 10.61 24.41 6.16
C LEU A 325 10.09 24.63 4.73
N LEU A 326 8.78 24.79 4.59
CA LEU A 326 8.09 24.77 3.30
C LEU A 326 8.60 25.77 2.25
N PRO A 327 9.04 27.01 2.59
CA PRO A 327 9.58 27.94 1.60
C PRO A 327 10.80 27.38 0.84
N SER A 328 11.48 26.37 1.40
CA SER A 328 12.61 25.69 0.77
C SER A 328 12.18 24.72 -0.34
N TRP A 329 10.89 24.37 -0.42
CA TRP A 329 10.32 23.43 -1.40
C TRP A 329 9.21 24.11 -2.22
N PRO A 330 9.54 25.13 -3.04
CA PRO A 330 8.55 25.91 -3.78
C PRO A 330 7.79 25.09 -4.85
N ALA A 331 8.31 23.92 -5.21
CA ALA A 331 7.71 23.00 -6.18
C ALA A 331 6.89 21.86 -5.52
N LEU A 332 6.70 21.89 -4.20
CA LEU A 332 6.02 20.83 -3.46
C LEU A 332 4.53 20.74 -3.87
N GLU A 333 4.16 19.57 -4.35
CA GLU A 333 2.82 19.18 -4.81
C GLU A 333 2.15 18.23 -3.80
N GLN A 334 2.93 17.41 -3.09
CA GLN A 334 2.43 16.44 -2.12
C GLN A 334 3.26 16.48 -0.84
N LEU A 335 2.58 16.64 0.30
CA LEU A 335 3.18 16.54 1.62
C LEU A 335 2.41 15.53 2.45
N SER A 336 3.10 14.50 2.92
CA SER A 336 2.51 13.45 3.75
C SER A 336 3.41 13.14 4.93
N ILE A 337 2.93 13.39 6.15
CA ILE A 337 3.70 13.15 7.39
C ILE A 337 2.86 12.33 8.35
N GLY A 338 3.28 11.09 8.65
CA GLY A 338 2.61 10.16 9.57
C GLY A 338 1.39 9.46 8.97
N ALA A 339 1.33 9.25 7.64
CA ALA A 339 0.15 8.71 6.97
C ALA A 339 -0.31 7.34 7.51
N GLY A 340 0.62 6.41 7.73
CA GLY A 340 0.32 5.10 8.30
C GLY A 340 0.26 5.11 9.82
N HIS A 341 1.20 5.81 10.48
CA HIS A 341 1.36 5.71 11.94
C HIS A 341 0.59 6.75 12.76
N GLY A 342 0.12 7.83 12.12
CA GLY A 342 -0.38 9.04 12.80
C GLY A 342 0.70 9.80 13.56
N TRP A 343 0.33 10.90 14.19
CA TRP A 343 1.23 11.74 14.99
C TRP A 343 1.36 11.31 16.45
N ALA A 344 0.49 10.41 16.92
CA ALA A 344 0.35 10.03 18.35
C ALA A 344 0.13 11.22 19.28
N ALA A 345 -0.46 12.28 18.73
CA ALA A 345 -0.72 13.50 19.46
C ALA A 345 -2.13 13.52 20.05
N GLY A 346 -3.10 12.81 19.45
CA GLY A 346 -4.48 12.87 19.88
C GLY A 346 -4.99 14.32 19.85
N ARG A 347 -5.46 14.85 20.99
CA ARG A 347 -5.86 16.25 21.12
C ARG A 347 -4.69 17.23 21.24
N ASP A 348 -3.49 16.76 21.50
CA ASP A 348 -2.30 17.60 21.68
C ASP A 348 -1.50 17.75 20.37
N ALA A 349 -2.19 17.69 19.22
CA ALA A 349 -1.56 17.90 17.92
C ALA A 349 -0.99 19.33 17.86
N PRO A 350 0.32 19.49 17.60
CA PRO A 350 0.98 20.81 17.67
C PRO A 350 0.56 21.76 16.54
N LEU A 351 -0.09 21.25 15.49
CA LEU A 351 -0.52 22.03 14.33
C LEU A 351 -1.99 22.43 14.48
N THR A 352 -2.28 23.71 14.66
CA THR A 352 -3.65 24.25 14.69
C THR A 352 -4.13 24.70 13.31
N PHE A 353 -5.37 25.18 13.18
CA PHE A 353 -5.86 25.75 11.92
C PHE A 353 -5.14 27.05 11.55
N ALA A 354 -4.83 27.92 12.52
CA ALA A 354 -4.03 29.12 12.23
C ALA A 354 -2.62 28.74 11.75
N GLY A 355 -1.99 27.74 12.37
CA GLY A 355 -0.73 27.18 11.92
C GLY A 355 -0.82 26.64 10.49
N LEU A 356 -1.86 25.86 10.19
CA LEU A 356 -2.13 25.32 8.87
C LEU A 356 -2.32 26.42 7.82
N ALA A 357 -3.09 27.47 8.12
CA ALA A 357 -3.29 28.61 7.23
C ALA A 357 -1.97 29.36 6.92
N GLN A 358 -1.08 29.51 7.91
CA GLN A 358 0.24 30.09 7.70
C GLN A 358 1.11 29.24 6.78
N VAL A 359 1.11 27.92 7.00
CA VAL A 359 1.86 26.93 6.24
C VAL A 359 1.50 26.99 4.75
N VAL A 360 0.20 27.03 4.44
CA VAL A 360 -0.27 26.99 3.04
C VAL A 360 -0.28 28.36 2.36
N GLY A 361 -0.37 29.45 3.12
CA GLY A 361 -0.38 30.81 2.59
C GLY A 361 0.99 31.34 2.13
N ALA A 362 2.07 30.87 2.74
CA ALA A 362 3.38 31.51 2.57
C ALA A 362 4.30 30.87 1.53
N ALA A 363 4.13 29.58 1.18
CA ALA A 363 5.30 28.81 0.74
C ALA A 363 5.09 27.79 -0.40
N THR A 364 3.87 27.31 -0.65
CA THR A 364 3.66 26.16 -1.54
C THR A 364 2.45 26.36 -2.45
N PRO A 365 2.56 27.24 -3.46
CA PRO A 365 1.46 27.53 -4.38
C PRO A 365 1.11 26.32 -5.25
N ARG A 366 1.87 25.23 -5.22
CA ARG A 366 1.61 24.01 -6.00
C ARG A 366 1.11 22.84 -5.16
N LEU A 367 0.93 23.01 -3.85
CA LEU A 367 0.50 21.92 -2.99
C LEU A 367 -0.91 21.50 -3.37
N GLU A 368 -1.08 20.23 -3.74
CA GLU A 368 -2.34 19.62 -4.19
C GLU A 368 -2.88 18.62 -3.16
N SER A 369 -1.98 17.90 -2.48
CA SER A 369 -2.33 16.93 -1.45
C SER A 369 -1.56 17.17 -0.15
N LEU A 370 -2.30 17.15 0.96
CA LEU A 370 -1.75 17.39 2.29
C LEU A 370 -2.25 16.34 3.29
N HIS A 371 -1.34 15.53 3.84
CA HIS A 371 -1.64 14.56 4.89
C HIS A 371 -0.85 14.92 6.16
N VAL A 372 -1.54 15.50 7.16
CA VAL A 372 -0.96 15.95 8.44
C VAL A 372 -2.01 15.83 9.54
N ALA A 373 -1.58 15.62 10.78
CA ALA A 373 -2.48 15.75 11.92
C ALA A 373 -2.56 17.22 12.34
N ILE A 374 -3.77 17.67 12.65
CA ILE A 374 -4.08 18.98 13.23
C ILE A 374 -4.84 18.84 14.55
N ASP A 375 -4.79 19.86 15.40
CA ASP A 375 -5.75 20.03 16.47
C ASP A 375 -7.08 20.52 15.87
N GLY A 376 -7.98 19.57 15.62
CA GLY A 376 -9.31 19.85 15.08
C GLY A 376 -10.24 20.59 16.05
N PHE A 377 -9.85 20.76 17.32
CA PHE A 377 -10.63 21.47 18.34
C PHE A 377 -10.27 22.94 18.45
N ALA A 378 -9.09 23.34 17.95
CA ALA A 378 -8.68 24.73 17.93
C ALA A 378 -9.67 25.58 17.11
N ASP A 379 -10.08 26.72 17.66
CA ASP A 379 -10.86 27.73 16.94
C ASP A 379 -10.08 29.04 16.90
N ASP A 380 -8.91 28.99 16.26
CA ASP A 380 -7.91 30.07 16.25
C ASP A 380 -7.83 30.81 14.89
N LEU A 381 -8.74 30.53 13.95
CA LEU A 381 -8.82 31.23 12.66
C LEU A 381 -9.51 32.59 12.74
N GLU A 382 -8.72 33.61 13.08
CA GLU A 382 -9.17 35.00 13.10
C GLU A 382 -8.80 35.78 11.81
N GLY A 383 -9.68 36.71 11.40
CA GLY A 383 -9.37 37.68 10.33
C GLY A 383 -9.33 37.12 8.90
N VAL A 384 -8.50 37.75 8.07
CA VAL A 384 -8.28 37.37 6.66
C VAL A 384 -7.31 36.18 6.64
N VAL A 385 -7.85 35.02 6.29
CA VAL A 385 -7.11 33.75 6.27
C VAL A 385 -6.43 33.61 4.91
N PRO A 386 -5.10 33.37 4.85
CA PRO A 386 -4.44 32.97 3.62
C PRO A 386 -5.09 31.69 3.08
N THR A 387 -5.43 31.67 1.79
CA THR A 387 -6.09 30.53 1.15
C THR A 387 -5.16 29.87 0.15
N ASN A 388 -5.33 28.57 -0.03
CA ASN A 388 -4.68 27.81 -1.08
C ASN A 388 -5.74 27.10 -1.93
N GLY A 389 -5.96 27.60 -3.14
CA GLY A 389 -6.96 27.05 -4.07
C GLY A 389 -6.49 25.83 -4.87
N ASN A 390 -5.28 25.33 -4.64
CA ASN A 390 -4.74 24.16 -5.35
C ASN A 390 -4.87 22.88 -4.53
N ILE A 391 -5.02 22.96 -3.21
CA ILE A 391 -5.20 21.77 -2.36
C ILE A 391 -6.59 21.17 -2.60
N ARG A 392 -6.60 19.94 -3.09
CA ARG A 392 -7.82 19.16 -3.40
C ARG A 392 -8.09 18.08 -2.38
N THR A 393 -7.03 17.52 -1.79
CA THR A 393 -7.12 16.41 -0.84
C THR A 393 -6.44 16.78 0.47
N VAL A 394 -7.17 16.61 1.57
CA VAL A 394 -6.65 16.74 2.93
C VAL A 394 -6.90 15.44 3.69
N ASN A 395 -5.86 14.86 4.27
CA ASN A 395 -5.98 13.74 5.20
C ASN A 395 -5.53 14.18 6.59
N LEU A 396 -6.46 14.15 7.55
CA LEU A 396 -6.26 14.58 8.92
C LEU A 396 -5.67 13.48 9.82
N LEU A 397 -5.36 12.30 9.28
CA LEU A 397 -4.66 11.22 9.97
C LEU A 397 -5.37 10.77 11.27
N ASP A 398 -4.67 10.84 12.40
CA ASP A 398 -5.16 10.55 13.74
C ASP A 398 -5.72 11.78 14.47
N SER A 399 -5.97 12.89 13.76
CA SER A 399 -6.84 13.96 14.25
C SER A 399 -8.27 13.47 14.23
N TYR A 400 -8.69 13.01 15.40
CA TYR A 400 -10.03 12.52 15.58
C TYR A 400 -11.06 13.63 15.44
N VAL A 401 -12.07 13.39 14.62
CA VAL A 401 -13.29 14.20 14.60
C VAL A 401 -14.25 13.59 15.62
N GLU A 402 -14.72 14.41 16.56
CA GLU A 402 -15.79 14.00 17.46
C GLU A 402 -17.11 13.89 16.71
N GLU A 403 -17.97 12.97 17.16
CA GLU A 403 -19.34 12.81 16.65
C GLU A 403 -20.23 14.04 16.93
N ASP A 404 -19.77 15.00 17.73
CA ASP A 404 -20.43 16.29 17.94
C ASP A 404 -20.56 17.09 16.63
N GLU A 405 -21.80 17.29 16.18
CA GLU A 405 -22.13 18.04 14.97
C GLU A 405 -21.55 19.46 15.00
N ALA A 406 -21.48 20.10 16.18
CA ALA A 406 -20.89 21.43 16.31
C ALA A 406 -19.37 21.40 16.06
N CYS A 407 -18.66 20.37 16.54
CA CYS A 407 -17.24 20.17 16.27
C CYS A 407 -16.97 19.87 14.79
N ALA A 408 -17.72 18.95 14.18
CA ALA A 408 -17.61 18.65 12.76
C ALA A 408 -17.89 19.87 11.88
N GLY A 409 -18.91 20.66 12.24
CA GLY A 409 -19.26 21.91 11.57
C GLY A 409 -18.18 22.99 11.68
N ARG A 410 -17.46 23.08 12.82
CA ARG A 410 -16.29 23.98 12.97
C ARG A 410 -15.12 23.53 12.11
N LEU A 411 -14.77 22.23 12.16
CA LEU A 411 -13.71 21.65 11.34
C LEU A 411 -13.95 21.92 9.84
N ALA A 412 -15.13 21.57 9.33
CA ALA A 412 -15.49 21.76 7.93
C ALA A 412 -15.41 23.25 7.53
N ARG A 413 -15.94 24.14 8.36
CA ARG A 413 -15.88 25.60 8.13
C ARG A 413 -14.45 26.11 8.05
N ASN A 414 -13.59 25.68 8.97
CA ASN A 414 -12.20 26.12 9.01
C ASN A 414 -11.40 25.57 7.82
N LEU A 415 -11.61 24.30 7.43
CA LEU A 415 -11.00 23.72 6.24
C LEU A 415 -11.43 24.43 4.95
N VAL A 416 -12.73 24.68 4.75
CA VAL A 416 -13.23 25.40 3.55
C VAL A 416 -12.70 26.83 3.49
N ARG A 417 -12.50 27.49 4.64
CA ARG A 417 -11.89 28.83 4.70
C ARG A 417 -10.43 28.82 4.23
N ILE A 418 -9.67 27.77 4.55
CA ILE A 418 -8.26 27.65 4.15
C ILE A 418 -8.14 27.10 2.71
N PHE A 419 -8.99 26.16 2.34
CA PHE A 419 -9.00 25.38 1.09
C PHE A 419 -10.34 25.54 0.38
N PRO A 420 -10.55 26.64 -0.36
CA PRO A 420 -11.84 26.90 -1.01
C PRO A 420 -12.21 25.88 -2.09
N GLU A 421 -11.23 25.13 -2.58
CA GLU A 421 -11.31 24.19 -3.69
C GLU A 421 -11.14 22.73 -3.23
N LEU A 422 -11.38 22.46 -1.94
CA LEU A 422 -11.21 21.15 -1.33
C LEU A 422 -12.27 20.17 -1.84
N GLU A 423 -11.82 19.02 -2.35
CA GLU A 423 -12.67 17.98 -2.93
C GLU A 423 -12.84 16.80 -1.99
N ARG A 424 -11.78 16.45 -1.26
CA ARG A 424 -11.74 15.26 -0.40
C ARG A 424 -11.12 15.58 0.96
N VAL A 425 -11.81 15.12 2.01
CA VAL A 425 -11.31 15.11 3.38
C VAL A 425 -11.35 13.68 3.90
N ASP A 426 -10.19 13.13 4.24
CA ASP A 426 -10.07 11.87 4.95
C ASP A 426 -9.79 12.18 6.42
N ALA A 427 -10.63 11.69 7.33
CA ALA A 427 -10.45 11.88 8.77
C ALA A 427 -10.95 10.64 9.52
N LYS A 428 -10.29 10.30 10.63
CA LYS A 428 -10.75 9.23 11.52
C LYS A 428 -11.79 9.79 12.48
N MET A 429 -12.94 9.12 12.59
CA MET A 429 -13.89 9.41 13.65
C MET A 429 -13.42 8.74 14.94
N LYS A 430 -13.47 9.47 16.06
CA LYS A 430 -13.33 8.79 17.36
C LYS A 430 -14.63 8.05 17.60
N PRO A 431 -14.64 6.72 17.78
CA PRO A 431 -15.85 6.07 18.26
C PRO A 431 -16.25 6.75 19.56
N SER A 432 -17.53 7.13 19.69
CA SER A 432 -18.05 7.55 21.00
C SER A 432 -17.61 6.50 22.03
N PRO A 433 -17.10 6.93 23.21
CA PRO A 433 -16.89 5.97 24.28
C PRO A 433 -18.21 5.21 24.43
N PRO A 434 -18.18 3.87 24.50
CA PRO A 434 -19.41 3.12 24.69
C PRO A 434 -20.14 3.77 25.86
N PRO A 435 -21.48 3.94 25.77
CA PRO A 435 -22.25 4.45 26.90
C PRO A 435 -21.77 3.66 28.12
N PRO A 436 -21.48 4.34 29.25
CA PRO A 436 -20.91 3.67 30.42
C PRO A 436 -21.74 2.43 30.65
N GLU A 437 -21.10 1.25 30.63
CA GLU A 437 -21.82 0.01 30.88
C GLU A 437 -22.63 0.28 32.14
N PRO A 438 -23.96 0.11 32.07
CA PRO A 438 -24.82 0.43 33.19
C PRO A 438 -24.24 -0.26 34.41
N ASP A 439 -23.97 0.54 35.46
CA ASP A 439 -23.34 0.02 36.66
C ASP A 439 -24.19 -1.17 37.11
N PRO A 440 -23.65 -2.39 37.15
CA PRO A 440 -24.45 -3.57 37.46
C PRO A 440 -25.13 -3.45 38.83
N GLU A 441 -24.61 -2.62 39.73
CA GLU A 441 -25.27 -2.29 40.99
C GLU A 441 -26.44 -1.31 40.81
N ALA A 442 -26.31 -0.30 39.95
CA ALA A 442 -27.40 0.62 39.62
C ALA A 442 -28.51 -0.06 38.79
N GLU A 443 -28.14 -0.99 37.91
CA GLU A 443 -29.10 -1.86 37.22
C GLU A 443 -29.82 -2.79 38.20
N ALA A 444 -29.11 -3.40 39.14
CA ALA A 444 -29.73 -4.24 40.18
C ALA A 444 -30.63 -3.44 41.15
N GLU A 445 -30.25 -2.21 41.51
CA GLU A 445 -31.08 -1.32 42.33
C GLU A 445 -32.31 -0.83 41.55
N ALA A 446 -32.16 -0.46 40.28
CA ALA A 446 -33.29 -0.09 39.43
C ALA A 446 -34.24 -1.26 39.15
N GLU A 447 -33.72 -2.48 38.96
CA GLU A 447 -34.55 -3.70 38.88
C GLU A 447 -35.26 -3.97 40.20
N ALA A 448 -34.59 -3.82 41.35
CA ALA A 448 -35.21 -4.01 42.66
C ALA A 448 -36.28 -2.94 42.98
N GLU A 449 -36.08 -1.68 42.60
CA GLU A 449 -37.10 -0.62 42.73
C GLU A 449 -38.29 -0.86 41.78
N ALA A 450 -38.04 -1.30 40.54
CA ALA A 450 -39.10 -1.64 39.59
C ALA A 450 -39.92 -2.85 40.06
N GLU A 451 -39.30 -3.88 40.64
CA GLU A 451 -40.01 -5.02 41.24
C GLU A 451 -40.85 -4.59 42.46
N ALA A 452 -40.38 -3.62 43.25
CA ALA A 452 -41.12 -3.11 44.41
C ALA A 452 -42.34 -2.25 44.03
N GLU A 453 -42.31 -1.58 42.87
CA GLU A 453 -43.43 -0.74 42.40
C GLU A 453 -44.55 -1.56 41.74
N VAL A 454 -44.23 -2.72 41.14
CA VAL A 454 -45.22 -3.63 40.51
C VAL A 454 -46.12 -4.31 41.54
N ASP A 455 -45.66 -4.53 42.78
CA ASP A 455 -46.49 -5.06 43.87
C ASP A 455 -47.48 -4.01 44.45
N GLY A 456 -47.40 -2.74 44.03
CA GLY A 456 -48.22 -1.64 44.55
C GLY A 456 -49.47 -1.26 43.74
N GLN A 457 -49.66 -1.77 42.52
CA GLN A 457 -50.74 -1.34 41.62
C GLN A 457 -51.84 -2.37 41.36
N ALA A 458 -51.86 -3.48 42.08
CA ALA A 458 -52.96 -4.44 42.01
C ALA A 458 -54.16 -4.02 42.89
N GLU A 459 -54.81 -2.87 42.61
CA GLU A 459 -56.18 -2.56 43.10
C GLU A 459 -56.70 -1.19 42.58
N VAL A 460 -56.98 -1.03 41.28
CA VAL A 460 -58.06 -0.13 40.80
C VAL A 460 -58.68 -0.73 39.54
N GLU A 461 -59.73 -1.52 39.75
CA GLU A 461 -60.70 -1.88 38.72
C GLU A 461 -61.58 -0.67 38.36
N GLY A 462 -61.90 -0.55 37.07
CA GLY A 462 -63.19 -0.08 36.57
C GLY A 462 -63.37 1.42 36.39
N GLU A 463 -63.53 1.86 35.14
CA GLU A 463 -64.86 2.12 34.58
C GLU A 463 -64.76 2.51 33.09
N ASP A 464 -65.79 2.11 32.38
CA ASP A 464 -66.06 2.20 30.94
C ASP A 464 -66.04 3.64 30.39
N GLU A 465 -65.79 3.78 29.08
CA GLU A 465 -66.77 4.42 28.18
C GLU A 465 -66.38 4.23 26.71
N ASP A 466 -67.34 3.69 25.97
CA ASP A 466 -67.46 3.63 24.52
C ASP A 466 -67.52 5.05 23.89
N GLU A 467 -67.09 5.17 22.63
CA GLU A 467 -67.63 6.03 21.55
C GLU A 467 -66.56 6.06 20.42
N ASP A 468 -66.76 5.30 19.33
CA ASP A 468 -67.51 5.65 18.11
C ASP A 468 -66.76 6.58 17.14
N GLU A 469 -66.63 6.09 15.89
CA GLU A 469 -66.63 6.83 14.61
C GLU A 469 -65.50 7.88 14.37
N ALA A 470 -64.95 8.15 13.19
CA ALA A 470 -65.22 7.86 11.80
C ALA A 470 -63.94 8.18 10.97
N MET A 471 -63.92 7.63 9.75
CA MET A 471 -63.39 8.18 8.49
C MET A 471 -62.30 9.27 8.55
N ASP A 472 -61.18 9.06 7.83
CA ASP A 472 -61.08 9.68 6.50
C ASP A 472 -59.93 9.09 5.69
N GLU A 473 -60.29 8.70 4.46
CA GLU A 473 -59.39 8.48 3.33
C GLU A 473 -58.84 9.84 2.89
N GLN A 474 -57.53 9.94 2.66
CA GLN A 474 -57.05 10.88 1.64
C GLN A 474 -55.77 10.39 0.99
N GLU A 475 -55.97 9.86 -0.22
CA GLU A 475 -55.02 9.92 -1.32
C GLU A 475 -54.52 11.36 -1.51
N ASP A 476 -53.22 11.56 -1.69
CA ASP A 476 -52.79 12.54 -2.68
C ASP A 476 -51.55 12.07 -3.45
N GLY A 477 -51.70 12.13 -4.76
CA GLY A 477 -50.73 11.76 -5.76
C GLY A 477 -49.66 12.82 -5.95
N GLY A 478 -48.44 12.37 -6.24
CA GLY A 478 -47.33 13.21 -6.68
C GLY A 478 -46.58 12.54 -7.82
N ALA A 479 -47.12 12.66 -9.04
CA ALA A 479 -46.46 12.31 -10.28
C ALA A 479 -45.85 13.57 -10.92
N ALA A 480 -44.54 13.53 -11.20
CA ALA A 480 -43.77 14.27 -12.23
C ALA A 480 -42.28 13.97 -11.95
N ASP A 481 -41.37 13.77 -12.90
CA ASP A 481 -41.35 14.04 -14.32
C ASP A 481 -40.25 13.13 -14.92
N GLU A 482 -40.61 12.33 -15.92
CA GLU A 482 -39.69 11.42 -16.61
C GLU A 482 -38.98 12.20 -17.73
N ALA A 483 -37.69 12.50 -17.55
CA ALA A 483 -36.90 13.20 -18.56
C ALA A 483 -36.53 12.25 -19.73
N PRO A 484 -36.57 12.72 -20.99
CA PRO A 484 -36.37 11.86 -22.15
C PRO A 484 -34.90 11.53 -22.38
N GLN A 485 -34.59 10.23 -22.47
CA GLN A 485 -33.32 9.76 -23.04
C GLN A 485 -33.25 10.08 -24.55
N PRO A 486 -32.12 10.59 -25.07
CA PRO A 486 -31.95 10.77 -26.50
C PRO A 486 -31.60 9.43 -27.18
N GLN A 487 -32.42 9.02 -28.14
CA GLN A 487 -32.09 7.96 -29.09
C GLN A 487 -30.91 8.42 -29.98
N LEU A 488 -29.75 7.80 -29.80
CA LEU A 488 -28.65 7.86 -30.76
C LEU A 488 -29.01 6.98 -31.97
N GLN A 489 -29.35 7.63 -33.09
CA GLN A 489 -29.42 6.99 -34.40
C GLN A 489 -28.00 6.61 -34.85
N LEU A 490 -27.69 5.32 -34.88
CA LEU A 490 -26.55 4.80 -35.65
C LEU A 490 -26.89 4.91 -37.15
N GLN A 491 -26.20 5.80 -37.86
CA GLN A 491 -26.16 5.81 -39.31
C GLN A 491 -25.32 4.63 -39.83
N ALA A 492 -25.93 3.83 -40.70
CA ALA A 492 -25.25 2.79 -41.46
C ALA A 492 -24.35 3.41 -42.55
N LEU A 493 -23.09 2.99 -42.61
CA LEU A 493 -22.21 3.20 -43.77
C LEU A 493 -22.21 1.94 -44.66
N PRO A 494 -22.06 2.10 -45.99
CA PRO A 494 -22.33 1.04 -46.95
C PRO A 494 -21.19 0.04 -47.10
N ALA A 495 -21.60 -1.19 -47.40
CA ALA A 495 -20.76 -2.31 -47.78
C ALA A 495 -19.93 -2.00 -49.04
N ALA A 496 -18.62 -2.23 -48.96
CA ALA A 496 -17.76 -2.42 -50.11
C ALA A 496 -17.44 -3.92 -50.24
N VAL A 497 -17.94 -4.47 -51.34
CA VAL A 497 -17.66 -5.81 -51.88
C VAL A 497 -16.26 -5.76 -52.49
N ASP A 498 -15.38 -6.71 -52.16
CA ASP A 498 -14.51 -7.30 -53.17
C ASP A 498 -13.88 -8.65 -52.79
N ALA A 499 -14.16 -9.60 -53.68
CA ALA A 499 -13.45 -10.79 -54.12
C ALA A 499 -12.43 -11.50 -53.19
N ALA A 500 -12.83 -12.70 -52.77
CA ALA A 500 -11.93 -13.79 -52.37
C ALA A 500 -11.27 -14.47 -53.59
N PRO A 501 -10.05 -15.03 -53.43
CA PRO A 501 -9.61 -16.17 -54.22
C PRO A 501 -9.65 -17.49 -53.42
N ALA A 502 -9.90 -18.56 -54.17
CA ALA A 502 -10.22 -19.93 -53.73
C ALA A 502 -9.17 -20.62 -52.82
N PRO A 503 -9.58 -21.60 -52.00
CA PRO A 503 -8.67 -22.37 -51.17
C PRO A 503 -7.98 -23.47 -51.99
N MET A 504 -6.67 -23.62 -51.77
CA MET A 504 -5.90 -24.78 -52.17
C MET A 504 -6.22 -25.93 -51.21
N GLU A 505 -6.65 -27.05 -51.78
CA GLU A 505 -6.71 -28.35 -51.11
C GLU A 505 -5.29 -28.79 -50.71
N THR A 506 -5.09 -29.03 -49.41
CA THR A 506 -3.95 -29.82 -48.93
C THR A 506 -4.50 -30.98 -48.11
N ASP A 507 -4.35 -32.17 -48.67
CA ASP A 507 -4.46 -33.45 -47.97
C ASP A 507 -3.49 -33.46 -46.76
N ALA A 508 -4.05 -33.54 -45.56
CA ALA A 508 -3.31 -33.90 -44.37
C ALA A 508 -3.99 -35.13 -43.76
N ALA A 509 -3.28 -36.25 -43.90
CA ALA A 509 -3.63 -37.55 -43.41
C ALA A 509 -3.77 -37.59 -41.88
N GLU A 510 -4.65 -38.49 -41.46
CA GLU A 510 -4.90 -38.97 -40.11
C GLU A 510 -3.59 -39.24 -39.34
N GLU A 511 -3.35 -38.48 -38.27
CA GLU A 511 -2.71 -38.99 -37.05
C GLU A 511 -3.68 -38.76 -35.89
N ASP A 512 -4.67 -39.65 -35.83
CA ASP A 512 -5.56 -39.82 -34.69
C ASP A 512 -4.83 -40.71 -33.66
N GLY A 513 -4.31 -40.10 -32.61
CA GLY A 513 -3.48 -40.84 -31.66
C GLY A 513 -2.98 -40.04 -30.46
N ARG A 514 -3.84 -39.96 -29.43
CA ARG A 514 -3.54 -39.68 -28.01
C ARG A 514 -3.36 -38.22 -27.59
N TYR A 515 -4.48 -37.57 -27.29
CA TYR A 515 -4.58 -36.64 -26.16
C TYR A 515 -5.99 -36.70 -25.56
N GLU A 516 -6.39 -37.84 -25.00
CA GLU A 516 -7.53 -37.89 -24.07
C GLU A 516 -7.03 -37.47 -22.69
N GLY A 517 -7.37 -36.25 -22.26
CA GLY A 517 -7.08 -35.79 -20.90
C GLY A 517 -7.06 -34.30 -20.63
N LEU A 518 -7.28 -33.41 -21.61
CA LEU A 518 -7.26 -31.96 -21.37
C LEU A 518 -8.46 -31.27 -22.01
N ALA A 519 -9.45 -30.97 -21.16
CA ALA A 519 -10.64 -30.13 -21.36
C ALA A 519 -11.61 -30.49 -22.51
N THR A 520 -12.92 -30.42 -22.23
CA THR A 520 -13.97 -30.72 -23.21
C THR A 520 -14.01 -29.68 -24.32
N ARG A 521 -14.51 -30.07 -25.49
CA ARG A 521 -14.70 -29.16 -26.64
C ARG A 521 -15.61 -27.95 -26.30
N GLU A 522 -16.47 -28.10 -25.31
CA GLU A 522 -17.36 -27.06 -24.81
C GLU A 522 -16.62 -26.01 -23.95
N PHE A 523 -15.63 -26.43 -23.16
CA PHE A 523 -14.72 -25.51 -22.45
C PHE A 523 -13.99 -24.60 -23.44
N TRP A 524 -13.42 -25.18 -24.51
CA TRP A 524 -12.73 -24.41 -25.54
C TRP A 524 -13.65 -23.46 -26.30
N ARG A 525 -14.91 -23.84 -26.52
CA ARG A 525 -15.91 -22.97 -27.15
C ARG A 525 -16.30 -21.79 -26.27
N SER A 526 -16.33 -21.98 -24.95
CA SER A 526 -16.59 -20.90 -23.98
C SER A 526 -15.41 -19.92 -23.89
N VAL A 527 -14.18 -20.43 -23.93
CA VAL A 527 -12.95 -19.63 -24.00
C VAL A 527 -12.90 -18.82 -25.30
N GLU A 528 -13.22 -19.44 -26.44
CA GLU A 528 -13.32 -18.75 -27.74
C GLU A 528 -14.40 -17.66 -27.75
N GLN A 529 -15.56 -17.88 -27.11
CA GLN A 529 -16.61 -16.85 -27.00
C GLN A 529 -16.20 -15.68 -26.10
N GLN A 530 -15.48 -15.95 -25.00
CA GLN A 530 -14.93 -14.89 -24.16
C GLN A 530 -13.88 -14.09 -24.95
N ILE A 531 -12.94 -14.75 -25.63
CA ILE A 531 -11.92 -14.10 -26.47
C ILE A 531 -12.54 -13.29 -27.63
N ALA A 532 -13.60 -13.79 -28.27
CA ALA A 532 -14.30 -13.07 -29.34
C ALA A 532 -14.98 -11.77 -28.87
N THR A 533 -15.36 -11.69 -27.59
CA THR A 533 -15.89 -10.46 -26.99
C THR A 533 -14.81 -9.39 -26.83
N PHE A 534 -13.54 -9.78 -26.70
CA PHE A 534 -12.40 -8.87 -26.54
C PHE A 534 -11.82 -8.34 -27.87
N ALA A 535 -12.13 -8.95 -29.01
CA ALA A 535 -11.61 -8.56 -30.33
C ALA A 535 -12.13 -7.20 -30.87
N LEU A 536 -12.94 -6.47 -30.11
CA LEU A 536 -13.44 -5.14 -30.46
C LEU A 536 -12.52 -3.97 -30.06
N PHE A 537 -11.40 -4.23 -29.37
CA PHE A 537 -10.52 -3.18 -28.83
C PHE A 537 -9.13 -3.21 -29.47
N ARG A 538 -9.02 -2.72 -30.71
CA ARG A 538 -7.78 -2.78 -31.52
C ARG A 538 -6.70 -1.76 -31.13
N ASP A 539 -7.01 -0.76 -30.29
CA ASP A 539 -6.10 0.35 -29.97
C ASP A 539 -6.05 0.73 -28.46
N VAL A 540 -6.22 -0.23 -27.55
CA VAL A 540 -6.30 0.04 -26.10
C VAL A 540 -5.01 -0.40 -25.39
N ASP A 541 -4.43 0.49 -24.57
CA ASP A 541 -3.53 0.12 -23.46
C ASP A 541 -4.38 -0.72 -22.49
N VAL A 542 -4.36 -2.04 -22.64
CA VAL A 542 -5.16 -2.94 -21.80
C VAL A 542 -4.47 -3.08 -20.44
N VAL A 543 -5.02 -2.39 -19.43
CA VAL A 543 -4.88 -2.80 -18.04
C VAL A 543 -5.86 -3.96 -17.85
N MET A 544 -5.36 -5.18 -17.77
CA MET A 544 -6.17 -6.35 -17.42
C MET A 544 -6.22 -6.41 -15.89
N ASP A 545 -7.32 -5.92 -15.33
CA ASP A 545 -7.73 -6.25 -13.96
C ASP A 545 -8.52 -7.56 -14.04
N LEU A 546 -7.92 -8.64 -13.54
CA LEU A 546 -8.56 -9.96 -13.43
C LEU A 546 -8.82 -10.19 -11.93
N SER A 547 -9.80 -9.46 -11.40
CA SER A 547 -10.37 -9.67 -10.07
C SER A 547 -11.40 -10.80 -10.06
#